data_AF-A0A356NE78-F1
#
_entry.id   AF-A0A356NE78-F1
#
_cell.length_a   1.000
_cell.length_b   1.000
_cell.length_c   1.000
_cell.angle_alpha   90.00
_cell.angle_beta   90.00
_cell.angle_gamma   90.00
#
_symmetry.space_group_name_H-M   'P 1'
#
loop_
_entity.id
_entity.type
_entity.pdbx_description
1 polymer ?
#
loop_
_entity_poly.entity_id
_entity_poly.type
_entity_poly.pdbx_seq_one_letter_code
_entity_poly.pdbx_strand_id
1 'polypeptide(L)'
;MSQADLTLPSPIIRGATVTMEDGGRLNAFAREPRMLVVDADQGWGFHARAEKLNGRMAMMGFIFLLATELAFGGEAFTHALLGIG
;
A
#
# COMPACT_ATOMS: atom_id res chain seq x y z
N MET A 1 -38.61 29.78 -42.28
CA MET A 1 -37.34 30.15 -41.62
C MET A 1 -37.10 29.14 -40.51
N SER A 2 -36.30 28.10 -40.80
CA SER A 2 -35.98 27.03 -39.85
C SER A 2 -34.68 27.40 -39.15
N GLN A 3 -34.71 27.68 -37.84
CA GLN A 3 -33.48 27.89 -37.08
C GLN A 3 -32.67 26.59 -37.09
N ALA A 4 -31.39 26.69 -37.43
CA ALA A 4 -30.46 25.58 -37.40
C ALA A 4 -30.17 25.23 -35.94
N ASP A 5 -30.41 23.98 -35.58
CA ASP A 5 -30.03 23.39 -34.30
C ASP A 5 -28.50 23.23 -34.29
N LEU A 6 -27.79 24.23 -33.76
CA LEU A 6 -26.33 24.24 -33.64
C LEU A 6 -25.93 23.66 -32.27
N THR A 7 -26.23 22.39 -32.02
CA THR A 7 -25.59 21.65 -30.90
C THR A 7 -24.14 21.37 -31.27
N LEU A 8 -23.27 22.36 -31.06
CA LEU A 8 -21.83 22.16 -31.11
C LEU A 8 -21.45 21.10 -30.08
N PRO A 9 -20.56 20.13 -30.40
CA PRO A 9 -20.12 19.15 -29.43
C PRO A 9 -19.54 19.86 -28.21
N SER A 10 -20.09 19.58 -27.03
CA SER A 10 -19.61 20.15 -25.77
C SER A 10 -18.11 19.89 -25.62
N PRO A 11 -17.28 20.90 -25.31
CA PRO A 11 -15.84 20.77 -25.27
C PRO A 11 -15.44 19.75 -24.19
N ILE A 12 -14.58 18.80 -24.57
CA ILE A 12 -14.06 17.79 -23.66
C ILE A 12 -12.96 18.41 -22.80
N ILE A 13 -13.23 18.60 -21.51
CA ILE A 13 -12.24 19.08 -20.53
C ILE A 13 -11.75 17.89 -19.71
N ARG A 14 -10.45 17.58 -19.80
CA ARG A 14 -9.85 16.46 -19.07
C ARG A 14 -9.96 16.69 -17.56
N GLY A 15 -10.47 15.69 -16.84
CA GLY A 15 -10.61 15.76 -15.38
C GLY A 15 -11.80 16.61 -14.91
N ALA A 16 -12.71 17.00 -15.80
CA ALA A 16 -13.93 17.69 -15.45
C ALA A 16 -15.15 17.03 -16.11
N THR A 17 -16.28 17.07 -15.41
CA THR A 17 -17.59 16.75 -15.99
C THR A 17 -18.16 18.04 -16.59
N VAL A 18 -18.51 18.00 -17.88
CA VAL A 18 -18.92 19.19 -18.62
C VAL A 18 -20.39 19.10 -19.01
N THR A 19 -21.14 20.17 -18.77
CA THR A 19 -22.55 20.33 -19.18
C THR A 19 -22.73 21.69 -19.85
N MET A 20 -23.51 21.75 -20.92
CA MET A 20 -23.93 22.99 -21.55
C MET A 20 -25.33 23.36 -21.07
N GLU A 21 -25.48 24.57 -20.55
CA GLU A 21 -26.80 25.13 -20.20
C GLU A 21 -27.54 25.55 -21.47
N ASP A 22 -28.89 25.54 -21.44
CA ASP A 22 -29.74 25.98 -22.55
C ASP A 22 -29.49 27.44 -22.96
N GLY A 23 -28.90 28.25 -22.07
CA GLY A 23 -28.45 29.63 -22.33
C GLY A 23 -27.06 29.76 -22.97
N GLY A 24 -26.44 28.64 -23.40
CA GLY A 24 -25.13 28.64 -24.04
C GLY A 24 -23.93 28.77 -23.10
N ARG A 25 -24.15 28.67 -21.78
CA ARG A 25 -23.09 28.74 -20.77
C ARG A 25 -22.47 27.37 -20.53
N LEU A 26 -21.14 27.33 -20.46
CA LEU A 26 -20.37 26.11 -20.20
C LEU A 26 -20.14 25.94 -18.70
N ASN A 27 -20.64 24.84 -18.13
CA ASN A 27 -20.34 24.44 -16.75
C ASN A 27 -19.36 23.27 -16.77
N ALA A 28 -18.20 23.46 -16.14
CA ALA A 28 -17.18 22.44 -15.96
C ALA A 28 -16.96 22.18 -14.47
N PHE A 29 -17.37 21.00 -14.00
CA PHE A 29 -17.21 20.56 -12.61
C PHE A 29 -15.96 19.71 -12.48
N ALA A 30 -15.07 20.04 -11.54
CA ALA A 30 -13.87 19.24 -11.28
C ALA A 30 -14.28 17.81 -10.86
N ARG A 31 -13.66 16.81 -11.48
CA ARG A 31 -13.85 15.40 -11.11
C ARG A 31 -12.71 14.98 -10.21
N GLU A 32 -13.02 14.62 -8.97
CA GLU A 32 -12.02 14.15 -8.03
C GLU A 32 -11.40 12.83 -8.51
N PRO A 33 -10.06 12.71 -8.48
CA PRO A 33 -9.38 11.43 -8.66
C PRO A 33 -9.87 10.43 -7.62
N ARG A 34 -10.13 9.19 -8.06
CA ARG A 34 -10.50 8.12 -7.13
C ARG A 34 -9.29 7.77 -6.26
N MET A 35 -9.49 7.70 -4.94
CA MET A 35 -8.46 7.17 -4.04
C MET A 35 -8.17 5.72 -4.40
N LEU A 36 -6.95 5.46 -4.88
CA LEU A 36 -6.47 4.10 -5.14
C LEU A 36 -5.99 3.52 -3.81
N VAL A 37 -6.77 2.60 -3.25
CA VAL A 37 -6.33 1.82 -2.10
C VAL A 37 -5.38 0.75 -2.64
N VAL A 38 -4.09 0.91 -2.35
CA VAL A 38 -3.13 -0.17 -2.55
C VAL A 38 -3.39 -1.19 -1.45
N ASP A 39 -3.62 -2.44 -1.86
CA ASP A 39 -3.89 -3.52 -0.91
C ASP A 39 -2.72 -3.65 0.07
N ALA A 40 -3.03 -3.93 1.34
CA ALA A 40 -2.03 -4.07 2.41
C ALA A 40 -1.10 -5.26 2.19
N ASP A 41 -1.38 -6.09 1.17
CA ASP A 41 -0.57 -7.22 0.67
C ASP A 41 0.34 -6.86 -0.53
N GLN A 42 0.22 -5.66 -1.11
CA GLN A 42 0.80 -5.27 -2.42
C GLN A 42 1.90 -4.21 -2.30
N GLY A 43 2.64 -4.16 -1.19
CA GLY A 43 3.70 -3.19 -0.94
C GLY A 43 5.02 -3.79 -0.46
N TRP A 44 5.97 -2.90 -0.15
CA TRP A 44 7.21 -3.21 0.56
C TRP A 44 7.07 -2.77 2.02
N GLY A 45 7.41 -3.62 2.99
CA GLY A 45 7.24 -3.35 4.42
C GLY A 45 6.63 -4.51 5.22
N PHE A 46 6.02 -4.22 6.36
CA PHE A 46 5.38 -5.21 7.22
C PHE A 46 3.98 -5.58 6.69
N HIS A 47 3.89 -6.78 6.13
CA HIS A 47 2.66 -7.37 5.61
C HIS A 47 2.33 -8.58 6.48
N ALA A 48 1.05 -8.96 6.58
CA ALA A 48 0.60 -9.99 7.52
C ALA A 48 1.35 -11.34 7.37
N ARG A 49 1.78 -11.68 6.16
CA ARG A 49 2.62 -12.87 5.91
C ARG A 49 4.04 -12.71 6.47
N ALA A 50 4.66 -11.56 6.26
CA ALA A 50 6.01 -11.25 6.73
C ALA A 50 6.07 -11.21 8.26
N GLU A 51 5.07 -10.61 8.91
CA GLU A 51 4.98 -10.58 10.38
C GLU A 51 4.84 -11.97 10.98
N LYS A 52 3.96 -12.81 10.40
CA LYS A 52 3.80 -14.22 10.83
C LYS A 52 5.09 -15.02 10.66
N LEU A 53 5.80 -14.82 9.55
CA LEU A 53 7.08 -15.48 9.30
C LEU A 53 8.13 -15.01 10.31
N ASN A 54 8.30 -13.69 10.49
CA ASN A 54 9.26 -13.12 11.43
C ASN A 54 8.99 -13.59 12.87
N GLY A 55 7.72 -13.62 13.29
CA GLY A 55 7.32 -14.14 14.59
C GLY A 55 7.72 -15.61 14.79
N ARG A 56 7.51 -16.47 13.78
CA ARG A 56 7.93 -17.88 13.83
C ARG A 56 9.44 -18.03 13.91
N MET A 57 10.18 -17.27 13.09
CA MET A 57 11.65 -17.29 13.11
C MET A 57 12.19 -16.81 14.45
N ALA A 58 11.57 -15.82 15.08
CA ALA A 58 11.91 -15.36 16.43
C ALA A 58 11.66 -16.45 17.48
N MET A 59 10.52 -17.15 17.43
CA MET A 59 10.25 -18.29 18.34
C MET A 59 11.30 -19.39 18.18
N MET A 60 11.65 -19.75 16.96
CA MET A 60 12.70 -20.76 16.70
C MET A 60 14.07 -20.29 17.17
N GLY A 61 14.44 -19.03 16.90
CA GLY A 61 15.70 -18.44 17.36
C GLY A 61 15.81 -18.45 18.89
N PHE A 62 14.74 -18.10 19.60
CA PHE A 62 14.71 -18.17 21.05
C PHE A 62 14.88 -19.60 21.59
N ILE A 63 14.17 -20.57 21.01
CA ILE A 63 14.33 -21.99 21.38
C ILE A 63 15.78 -22.45 21.15
N PHE A 64 16.39 -22.07 20.02
CA PHE A 64 17.78 -22.42 19.76
C PHE A 64 18.76 -21.77 20.73
N LEU A 65 18.54 -20.51 21.14
CA LEU A 65 19.35 -19.88 22.18
C LEU A 65 19.32 -20.67 23.48
N LEU A 66 18.12 -21.03 23.97
CA LEU A 66 17.95 -21.84 25.18
C LEU A 66 18.59 -23.23 25.05
N ALA A 67 18.34 -23.92 23.93
CA ALA A 67 18.88 -25.24 23.69
C ALA A 67 20.42 -25.24 23.66
N THR A 68 21.00 -24.18 23.10
CA THR A 68 22.46 -24.02 23.03
C THR A 68 23.04 -23.72 24.40
N GLU A 69 22.45 -22.79 25.16
CA GLU A 69 22.85 -22.52 26.55
C GLU A 69 22.83 -23.80 27.40
N LEU A 70 21.78 -24.62 27.28
CA LEU A 70 21.70 -25.91 27.98
C LEU A 70 22.78 -26.90 27.52
N ALA A 71 23.05 -26.99 26.21
CA ALA A 71 24.06 -27.89 25.66
C ALA A 71 25.49 -27.52 26.08
N PHE A 72 25.77 -26.22 26.25
CA PHE A 72 27.08 -25.68 26.65
C PHE A 72 27.17 -25.39 28.16
N GLY A 73 26.28 -25.96 28.98
CA GLY A 73 26.41 -25.92 30.44
C GLY A 73 26.12 -24.57 31.08
N GLY A 74 25.27 -23.74 30.46
CA GLY A 74 24.88 -22.42 30.96
C GLY A 74 25.73 -21.27 30.42
N GLU A 75 26.67 -21.53 29.50
CA GLU A 75 27.40 -20.47 28.82
C GLU A 75 26.51 -19.79 27.77
N ALA A 76 26.48 -18.46 27.80
CA ALA A 76 25.71 -17.70 26.83
C ALA A 76 26.21 -17.97 25.41
N PHE A 77 25.27 -18.12 24.47
CA PHE A 77 25.54 -18.42 23.06
C PHE A 77 26.67 -17.58 22.43
N THR A 78 26.75 -16.30 22.78
CA THR A 78 27.77 -15.37 22.27
C THR A 78 29.18 -15.71 22.73
N HIS A 79 29.35 -16.20 23.95
CA HIS A 79 30.64 -16.66 24.44
C HIS A 79 30.95 -18.07 23.89
N ALA A 80 29.99 -18.99 23.99
CA ALA A 80 30.18 -20.39 23.62
C ALA A 80 30.52 -20.61 22.14
N LEU A 81 29.92 -19.82 21.23
CA LEU A 81 30.11 -20.00 19.79
C LEU A 81 31.05 -18.95 19.17
N LEU A 82 30.93 -17.70 19.60
CA LEU A 82 31.61 -16.56 18.96
C LEU A 82 32.80 -16.06 19.78
N GLY A 83 32.97 -16.50 21.03
CA GLY A 83 34.07 -16.08 21.91
C GLY A 83 34.07 -14.59 22.23
N ILE A 84 32.94 -13.91 22.07
CA ILE A 84 32.81 -12.47 22.28
C ILE A 84 31.97 -12.19 23.52
N GLY A 85 32.59 -11.47 24.46
CA GLY A 85 32.04 -11.04 25.74
C GLY A 85 33.09 -11.07 26.83
#